data_AF-A0A2V9NHZ4-F1
#
_entry.id   AF-A0A2V9NHZ4-F1
#
_cell.length_a   1.000
_cell.length_b   1.000
_cell.length_c   1.000
_cell.angle_alpha   90.00
_cell.angle_beta   90.00
_cell.angle_gamma   90.00
#
_symmetry.space_group_name_H-M   'P 1'
#
loop_
_entity.id
_entity.type
_entity.pdbx_description
1 polymer ?
#
loop_
_entity_poly.entity_id
_entity_poly.type
_entity_poly.pdbx_seq_one_letter_code
_entity_poly.pdbx_strand_id
1 'polypeptide(L)'
;MDTSLLIITILIALSFDFLNGFHDAANSIATVVSTRVLSPKLAVVWAAFFNFVAAFFLGTAVAKTIGHGMIEVSAITQYVVISGLMGAIAWDLLTWWWGLPTSSSHALIGGYAGAA
;
A
#
# COMPACT_ATOMS: atom_id res chain seq x y z
N MET A 1 17.08 5.05 19.17
CA MET A 1 16.08 5.33 18.13
C MET A 1 15.87 6.82 18.11
N ASP A 2 16.19 7.47 17.01
CA ASP A 2 16.03 8.93 16.89
C ASP A 2 14.56 9.23 16.59
N THR A 3 13.91 9.97 17.48
CA THR A 3 12.48 10.33 17.35
C THR A 3 12.17 11.00 16.01
N SER A 4 13.12 11.76 15.48
CA SER A 4 13.05 12.37 14.14
C SER A 4 12.95 11.32 13.03
N LEU A 5 13.78 10.28 13.06
CA LEU A 5 13.75 9.20 12.08
C LEU A 5 12.41 8.45 12.15
N LEU A 6 11.89 8.20 13.36
CA LEU A 6 10.59 7.54 13.57
C LEU A 6 9.44 8.31 12.93
N ILE A 7 9.40 9.63 13.14
CA ILE A 7 8.37 10.48 12.54
C ILE A 7 8.44 10.40 11.01
N ILE A 8 9.65 10.44 10.44
CA ILE A 8 9.84 10.30 8.98
C ILE A 8 9.32 8.95 8.48
N THR A 9 9.67 7.86 9.17
CA THR A 9 9.19 6.52 8.80
C THR A 9 7.67 6.44 8.81
N ILE A 10 7.01 7.00 9.83
CA ILE A 10 5.54 7.02 9.92
C ILE A 10 4.95 7.83 8.76
N LEU A 11 5.50 8.99 8.44
CA LEU A 11 5.01 9.83 7.34
C LEU A 11 5.11 9.10 5.99
N ILE A 12 6.22 8.40 5.76
CA ILE A 12 6.42 7.62 4.52
C ILE A 12 5.47 6.42 4.48
N ALA A 13 5.29 5.70 5.59
CA ALA A 13 4.35 4.59 5.67
C ALA A 13 2.91 5.04 5.40
N LEU A 14 2.46 6.15 6.01
CA LEU A 14 1.14 6.72 5.74
C LEU A 14 0.98 7.18 4.28
N SER A 15 2.05 7.69 3.67
CA SER A 15 2.06 8.06 2.25
C SER A 15 1.92 6.83 1.35
N PHE A 16 2.63 5.75 1.66
CA PHE A 16 2.48 4.47 0.97
C PHE A 16 1.05 3.93 1.10
N ASP A 17 0.48 3.90 2.31
CA ASP A 17 -0.88 3.40 2.54
C ASP A 17 -1.94 4.21 1.75
N PHE A 18 -1.78 5.53 1.69
CA PHE A 18 -2.66 6.39 0.89
C PHE A 18 -2.54 6.09 -0.61
N LEU A 19 -1.31 6.00 -1.13
CA LEU A 19 -1.05 5.73 -2.55
C LEU A 19 -1.50 4.33 -2.96
N ASN A 20 -1.27 3.34 -2.11
CA ASN A 20 -1.76 1.98 -2.27
C ASN A 20 -3.30 1.97 -2.38
N GLY A 21 -3.99 2.61 -1.43
CA GLY A 21 -5.45 2.73 -1.48
C GLY A 21 -5.96 3.44 -2.73
N PHE A 22 -5.26 4.47 -3.20
CA PHE A 22 -5.57 5.17 -4.45
C PHE A 22 -5.39 4.28 -5.70
N HIS A 23 -4.30 3.51 -5.75
CA HIS A 23 -4.01 2.57 -6.84
C HIS A 23 -5.07 1.45 -6.90
N ASP A 24 -5.37 0.85 -5.76
CA ASP A 24 -6.30 -0.27 -5.64
C ASP A 24 -7.79 0.12 -5.69
N ALA A 25 -8.12 1.40 -5.45
CA ALA A 25 -9.49 1.89 -5.58
C ALA A 25 -10.04 1.62 -6.99
N ALA A 26 -9.22 1.77 -8.03
CA ALA A 26 -9.61 1.47 -9.41
C ALA A 26 -10.02 0.01 -9.59
N ASN A 27 -9.27 -0.92 -9.00
CA ASN A 27 -9.54 -2.37 -9.04
C ASN A 27 -10.88 -2.70 -8.37
N SER A 28 -11.20 -2.02 -7.27
CA SER A 28 -12.42 -2.28 -6.47
C SER A 28 -13.70 -1.71 -7.10
N ILE A 29 -13.61 -0.63 -7.89
CA ILE A 29 -14.79 0.09 -8.40
C ILE A 29 -15.05 -0.11 -9.89
N ALA A 30 -14.11 -0.70 -10.64
CA ALA A 30 -14.20 -0.82 -12.10
C ALA A 30 -15.51 -1.47 -12.59
N THR A 31 -15.98 -2.51 -11.91
CA THR A 31 -17.20 -3.25 -12.29
C THR A 31 -18.46 -2.42 -12.08
N VAL A 32 -18.63 -1.78 -10.93
CA VAL A 32 -19.82 -0.99 -10.59
C VAL A 32 -19.90 0.32 -11.39
N VAL A 33 -18.75 0.90 -11.73
CA VAL A 33 -18.68 2.12 -12.57
C VAL A 33 -18.92 1.78 -14.05
N SER A 34 -18.32 0.72 -14.58
CA SER A 34 -18.50 0.32 -15.99
C SER A 34 -19.94 -0.12 -16.31
N THR A 35 -20.59 -0.80 -15.37
CA THR A 35 -22.01 -1.19 -15.46
C THR A 35 -22.98 -0.05 -15.14
N ARG A 36 -22.47 1.13 -14.75
CA ARG A 36 -23.24 2.33 -14.40
C ARG A 36 -24.20 2.14 -13.22
N VAL A 37 -23.91 1.19 -12.34
CA VAL A 37 -24.67 0.99 -11.09
C VAL A 37 -24.41 2.16 -10.13
N LEU A 38 -23.16 2.63 -10.05
CA LEU A 38 -22.77 3.80 -9.26
C LEU A 38 -22.03 4.82 -10.13
N SER A 39 -22.20 6.11 -9.79
CA SER A 39 -21.32 7.15 -10.33
C SER A 39 -19.90 7.01 -9.78
N PRO A 40 -18.85 7.43 -10.50
CA PRO A 40 -17.47 7.28 -10.05
C PRO A 40 -17.22 7.83 -8.63
N LYS A 41 -17.79 8.99 -8.31
CA LYS A 41 -17.66 9.60 -6.97
C LYS A 41 -18.26 8.73 -5.87
N LEU A 42 -19.47 8.20 -6.09
CA LEU A 42 -20.12 7.33 -5.12
C LEU A 42 -19.37 6.02 -4.96
N ALA A 43 -18.84 5.46 -6.05
CA ALA A 43 -18.08 4.23 -6.01
C ALA A 43 -16.78 4.38 -5.20
N VAL A 44 -16.07 5.51 -5.32
CA VAL A 44 -14.88 5.81 -4.49
C VAL A 44 -15.24 5.94 -3.02
N VAL A 45 -16.32 6.67 -2.69
CA VAL A 45 -16.78 6.79 -1.30
C VAL A 45 -17.18 5.42 -0.72
N TRP A 46 -17.83 4.58 -1.53
CA TRP A 46 -18.20 3.23 -1.17
C TRP A 46 -16.96 2.37 -0.88
N ALA A 47 -15.97 2.38 -1.78
CA ALA A 47 -14.72 1.67 -1.59
C ALA A 47 -13.97 2.14 -0.32
N ALA A 48 -13.89 3.45 -0.10
CA ALA A 48 -13.24 4.01 1.09
C ALA A 48 -13.94 3.56 2.38
N PHE A 49 -15.27 3.62 2.44
CA PHE A 49 -16.04 3.19 3.61
C PHE A 49 -15.80 1.70 3.93
N PHE A 50 -15.95 0.81 2.94
CA PHE A 50 -15.79 -0.61 3.18
C PHE A 50 -14.34 -1.03 3.45
N ASN A 51 -13.33 -0.39 2.83
CA ASN A 51 -11.92 -0.63 3.16
C ASN A 51 -11.61 -0.20 4.60
N PHE A 52 -12.11 0.97 5.03
CA PHE A 52 -11.93 1.43 6.40
C PHE A 52 -12.58 0.47 7.40
N VAL A 53 -13.84 0.07 7.17
CA VAL A 53 -14.53 -0.90 8.02
C VAL A 53 -13.77 -2.23 8.07
N ALA A 54 -13.37 -2.76 6.90
CA ALA A 54 -12.64 -4.03 6.79
C ALA A 54 -11.37 -4.07 7.64
N ALA A 55 -10.64 -2.95 7.77
CA ALA A 55 -9.43 -2.86 8.58
C ALA A 55 -9.65 -3.22 10.06
N PHE A 56 -10.86 -3.04 10.61
CA PHE A 56 -11.20 -3.37 11.99
C PHE A 56 -11.77 -4.77 12.17
N PHE A 57 -12.38 -5.35 11.13
CA PHE A 57 -13.11 -6.62 11.23
C PHE A 57 -12.41 -7.82 10.59
N LEU A 58 -11.62 -7.63 9.54
CA LEU A 58 -11.00 -8.72 8.76
C LEU A 58 -9.57 -9.08 9.21
N GLY A 59 -9.01 -8.35 10.18
CA GLY A 59 -7.71 -8.63 10.78
C GLY A 59 -6.51 -8.29 9.88
N THR A 60 -5.31 -8.60 10.37
CA THR A 60 -4.03 -8.14 9.79
C THR A 60 -3.17 -9.28 9.23
N ALA A 61 -3.80 -10.35 8.73
CA ALA A 61 -3.10 -11.54 8.27
C ALA A 61 -2.06 -11.24 7.17
N VAL A 62 -2.43 -10.42 6.17
CA VAL A 62 -1.51 -10.03 5.08
C VAL A 62 -0.31 -9.25 5.63
N ALA A 63 -0.54 -8.29 6.53
CA ALA A 63 0.52 -7.53 7.17
C ALA A 63 1.48 -8.43 7.98
N LYS A 64 0.96 -9.46 8.66
CA LYS A 64 1.80 -10.45 9.36
C LYS A 64 2.66 -11.25 8.39
N THR A 65 2.10 -11.71 7.27
CA THR A 65 2.84 -12.46 6.24
C THR A 65 3.96 -11.61 5.64
N ILE A 66 3.68 -10.36 5.29
CA ILE A 66 4.66 -9.41 4.75
C ILE A 66 5.76 -9.15 5.80
N GLY A 67 5.39 -8.94 7.07
CA GLY A 67 6.33 -8.52 8.12
C GLY A 67 7.21 -9.63 8.72
N HIS A 68 6.82 -10.90 8.63
CA HIS A 68 7.55 -12.02 9.27
C HIS A 68 7.99 -13.13 8.30
N GLY A 69 7.44 -13.19 7.08
CA GLY A 69 7.67 -14.31 6.17
C GLY A 69 8.68 -14.06 5.06
N MET A 70 9.05 -12.80 4.80
CA MET A 70 9.69 -12.40 3.54
C MET A 70 11.13 -11.88 3.69
N ILE A 71 11.50 -11.34 4.85
CA ILE A 71 12.82 -10.72 5.10
C ILE A 71 13.31 -11.21 6.47
N GLU A 72 14.60 -11.53 6.59
CA GLU A 72 15.17 -11.84 7.90
C GLU A 72 15.02 -10.63 8.85
N VAL A 73 14.38 -10.85 9.99
CA VAL A 73 14.11 -9.81 11.00
C VAL A 73 15.39 -9.13 11.51
N SER A 74 16.52 -9.84 11.48
CA SER A 74 17.86 -9.34 11.82
C SER A 74 18.36 -8.23 10.87
N ALA A 75 17.89 -8.21 9.62
CA ALA A 75 18.31 -7.24 8.60
C ALA A 75 17.39 -6.00 8.54
N ILE A 76 16.24 -6.02 9.23
CA ILE A 76 15.25 -4.94 9.17
C ILE A 76 15.71 -3.77 10.05
N THR A 77 16.46 -2.85 9.45
CA THR A 77 16.73 -1.54 10.05
C THR A 77 15.68 -0.52 9.60
N GLN A 78 15.57 0.58 10.33
CA GLN A 78 14.66 1.67 9.97
C GLN A 78 15.00 2.29 8.60
N TYR A 79 16.27 2.26 8.20
CA TYR A 79 16.69 2.66 6.85
C TYR A 79 16.18 1.70 5.77
N VAL A 80 16.22 0.39 6.02
CA VAL A 80 15.64 -0.62 5.11
C VAL A 80 14.14 -0.40 4.95
N VAL A 81 13.44 -0.10 6.06
CA VAL A 81 12.00 0.18 6.01
C VAL A 81 11.70 1.39 5.13
N ILE A 82 12.42 2.50 5.34
CA ILE A 82 12.26 3.73 4.56
C ILE A 82 12.57 3.48 3.08
N SER A 83 13.72 2.87 2.78
CA SER A 83 14.15 2.61 1.40
C SER A 83 13.19 1.68 0.66
N GLY A 84 12.71 0.62 1.32
CA GLY A 84 11.74 -0.31 0.73
C GLY A 84 10.39 0.35 0.44
N LEU A 85 9.87 1.16 1.37
CA LEU A 85 8.65 1.92 1.14
C LEU A 85 8.82 2.93 0.00
N MET A 86 9.96 3.65 -0.06
CA MET A 86 10.24 4.59 -1.13
C MET A 86 10.31 3.90 -2.50
N GLY A 87 10.93 2.72 -2.58
CA GLY A 87 10.97 1.91 -3.81
C GLY A 87 9.58 1.46 -4.25
N ALA A 88 8.76 1.00 -3.31
CA ALA A 88 7.38 0.59 -3.58
C ALA A 88 6.51 1.79 -4.04
N ILE A 89 6.59 2.93 -3.34
CA ILE A 89 5.90 4.18 -3.71
C ILE A 89 6.29 4.60 -5.13
N ALA A 90 7.59 4.63 -5.44
CA ALA A 90 8.06 5.04 -6.76
C ALA A 90 7.52 4.11 -7.86
N TRP A 91 7.49 2.81 -7.60
CA TRP A 91 6.94 1.82 -8.53
C TRP A 91 5.43 1.99 -8.72
N ASP A 92 4.67 2.12 -7.63
CA ASP A 92 3.21 2.28 -7.69
C ASP A 92 2.80 3.57 -8.43
N LEU A 93 3.52 4.67 -8.20
CA LEU A 93 3.29 5.92 -8.93
C LEU A 93 3.62 5.78 -10.43
N LEU A 94 4.68 5.06 -10.77
CA LEU A 94 5.09 4.82 -12.16
C LEU A 94 4.06 3.95 -12.89
N THR A 95 3.62 2.85 -12.29
CA THR A 95 2.65 1.94 -12.90
C THR A 95 1.27 2.58 -13.00
N TRP A 96 0.88 3.36 -11.99
CA TRP A 96 -0.32 4.18 -12.05
C TRP A 96 -0.26 5.18 -13.21
N TRP A 97 0.86 5.90 -13.38
CA TRP A 97 1.03 6.85 -14.48
C TRP A 97 0.90 6.18 -15.86
N TRP A 98 1.32 4.92 -15.98
CA TRP A 98 1.16 4.12 -17.18
C TRP A 98 -0.18 3.38 -17.28
N GLY A 99 -1.07 3.52 -16.30
CA GLY A 99 -2.36 2.84 -16.27
C GLY A 99 -2.25 1.31 -16.16
N LEU A 100 -1.15 0.80 -15.60
CA LEU A 100 -0.92 -0.64 -15.42
C LEU A 100 -1.51 -1.11 -14.08
N PRO A 101 -2.42 -2.10 -14.07
CA PRO A 101 -2.88 -2.71 -12.83
C PRO A 101 -1.75 -3.57 -12.24
N THR A 102 -1.20 -3.15 -11.11
CA THR A 102 -0.09 -3.82 -10.42
C THR A 102 -0.41 -4.02 -8.95
N SER A 103 0.26 -4.95 -8.29
CA SER A 103 0.07 -5.24 -6.87
C SER A 103 1.06 -4.44 -6.01
N SER A 104 0.57 -3.53 -5.18
CA SER A 104 1.39 -2.79 -4.21
C SER A 104 2.03 -3.70 -3.15
N SER A 105 1.41 -4.83 -2.81
CA SER A 105 2.03 -5.83 -1.93
C SER A 105 3.30 -6.43 -2.54
N HIS A 106 3.30 -6.72 -3.86
CA HIS A 106 4.50 -7.19 -4.56
C HIS A 106 5.53 -6.08 -4.73
N ALA A 107 5.09 -4.84 -4.99
CA ALA A 107 5.97 -3.68 -5.02
C ALA A 107 6.70 -3.50 -3.68
N LEU A 108 5.99 -3.68 -2.56
CA LEU A 108 6.54 -3.61 -1.20
C LEU A 108 7.56 -4.73 -0.93
N ILE A 109 7.25 -5.96 -1.32
CA ILE A 109 8.19 -7.09 -1.23
C ILE A 109 9.46 -6.82 -2.04
N GLY A 110 9.32 -6.37 -3.30
CA GLY A 110 10.46 -6.03 -4.15
C GLY A 110 11.27 -4.86 -3.61
N GLY A 111 10.59 -3.84 -3.06
CA GLY A 111 11.23 -2.70 -2.42
C GLY A 111 12.09 -3.11 -1.23
N TYR A 112 11.56 -3.96 -0.35
CA TYR A 112 12.36 -4.48 0.76
C TYR A 112 13.49 -5.41 0.32
N ALA A 113 13.24 -6.29 -0.65
CA ALA A 113 14.28 -7.18 -1.20
C ALA A 113 15.44 -6.40 -1.84
N GLY A 114 15.18 -5.25 -2.44
CA GLY A 114 16.23 -4.37 -2.98
C GLY A 114 16.90 -3.47 -1.94
N ALA A 115 16.27 -3.27 -0.78
CA ALA A 115 16.79 -2.42 0.29
C ALA A 115 17.65 -3.15 1.33
N ALA A 116 17.43 -4.46 1.51
CA ALA A 116 18.19 -5.35 2.39
C ALA A 116 19.52 -5.79 1.76
#